data_AF-A0A935JE13-F1
#
_entry.id   AF-A0A935JE13-F1
#
_cell.length_a   1.000
_cell.length_b   1.000
_cell.length_c   1.000
_cell.angle_alpha   90.00
_cell.angle_beta   90.00
_cell.angle_gamma   90.00
#
_symmetry.space_group_name_H-M   'P 1'
#
loop_
_entity.id
_entity.type
_entity.pdbx_description
1 polymer ?
#
loop_
_entity_poly.entity_id
_entity_poly.type
_entity_poly.pdbx_seq_one_letter_code
_entity_poly.pdbx_strand_id
1 'polypeptide(L)'
;MRFQKRKIVLALGCISALTGCASYFSGKEFSAYEVRPVTNIQQAESSAENFYHIGEYYQRKKQWLNALEAYQKALLLQAEYVEAHNGLGIVYATLGQYELAIDHFKKAIVLDTSKSYLHNNLGYAYFLQGTYHEAELSIQTALSNDPLNVKARKNLTLVYKKWVLMISQITRLGYPAKVRR
;
A
#
# COMPACT_ATOMS: atom_id res chain seq x y z
N MET A 1 53.58 -6.65 13.99
CA MET A 1 53.87 -7.83 14.83
C MET A 1 53.34 -7.56 16.24
N ARG A 2 52.43 -8.41 16.74
CA ARG A 2 51.92 -8.62 18.13
C ARG A 2 51.41 -7.44 19.02
N PHE A 3 50.10 -7.49 19.28
CA PHE A 3 49.35 -7.41 20.57
C PHE A 3 49.61 -6.28 21.59
N GLN A 4 48.54 -5.61 22.05
CA GLN A 4 47.89 -5.93 23.34
C GLN A 4 46.51 -5.24 23.50
N LYS A 5 45.55 -6.00 24.04
CA LYS A 5 44.26 -5.54 24.56
C LYS A 5 44.46 -4.99 25.99
N ARG A 6 43.83 -3.88 26.35
CA ARG A 6 43.44 -3.62 27.75
C ARG A 6 42.01 -3.07 27.80
N LYS A 7 41.17 -3.81 28.53
CA LYS A 7 39.82 -3.43 28.94
C LYS A 7 39.94 -2.31 29.97
N ILE A 8 39.13 -1.26 29.87
CA ILE A 8 38.73 -0.45 31.01
C ILE A 8 37.21 -0.29 30.94
N VAL A 9 36.56 -0.95 31.89
CA VAL A 9 35.15 -0.80 32.22
C VAL A 9 35.07 0.35 33.21
N LEU A 10 34.24 1.35 32.92
CA LEU A 10 33.75 2.31 33.90
C LEU A 10 32.24 2.38 33.77
N ALA A 11 31.57 1.68 34.67
CA ALA A 11 30.15 1.80 34.93
C ALA A 11 29.98 2.86 36.02
N LEU A 12 29.30 3.96 35.73
CA LEU A 12 28.73 4.87 36.73
C LEU A 12 27.49 5.55 36.13
N GLY A 13 26.38 5.51 36.89
CA GLY A 13 25.29 6.46 36.76
C GLY A 13 23.96 5.88 36.30
N CYS A 14 23.19 5.34 37.23
CA CYS A 14 21.77 5.05 37.07
C CYS A 14 20.93 6.27 37.52
N ILE A 15 19.81 6.50 36.82
CA ILE A 15 18.56 7.13 37.28
C ILE A 15 18.48 8.68 37.25
N SER A 16 17.73 9.23 36.29
CA SER A 16 16.35 9.71 36.55
C SER A 16 15.63 10.22 35.30
N ALA A 17 14.56 9.50 34.96
CA ALA A 17 13.31 9.84 34.29
C ALA A 17 13.02 11.26 33.71
N LEU A 18 12.49 11.23 32.48
CA LEU A 18 11.35 11.99 31.93
C LEU A 18 11.51 13.52 31.73
N THR A 19 11.61 13.95 30.47
CA THR A 19 10.49 14.48 29.66
C THR A 19 11.01 14.94 28.30
N GLY A 20 10.42 14.45 27.21
CA GLY A 20 10.70 14.99 25.88
C GLY A 20 10.37 14.03 24.75
N CYS A 21 9.09 13.86 24.43
CA CYS A 21 8.64 13.22 23.20
C CYS A 21 9.14 14.03 21.98
N ALA A 22 10.25 13.61 21.37
CA ALA A 22 10.69 14.10 20.07
C ALA A 22 11.60 13.08 19.38
N SER A 23 11.03 11.96 18.98
CA SER A 23 11.61 11.08 17.95
C SER A 23 10.62 11.13 16.78
N TYR A 24 10.69 12.13 15.90
CA TYR A 24 11.62 12.17 14.76
C TYR A 24 11.69 10.81 14.04
N PHE A 25 10.55 10.37 13.51
CA PHE A 25 10.50 9.24 12.58
C PHE A 25 10.88 9.76 11.18
N SER A 26 12.18 10.05 10.99
CA SER A 26 12.74 10.35 9.66
C SER A 26 13.65 9.22 9.22
N GLY A 27 13.49 8.78 7.97
CA GLY A 27 14.51 8.00 7.28
C GLY A 27 14.53 6.52 7.63
N LYS A 28 13.67 5.73 7.00
CA LYS A 28 14.09 4.40 6.54
C LYS A 28 14.08 4.42 5.03
N GLU A 29 15.26 4.58 4.44
CA GLU A 29 15.52 4.11 3.09
C GLU A 29 15.12 2.63 3.03
N PHE A 30 14.07 2.34 2.26
CA PHE A 30 13.72 0.98 1.88
C PHE A 30 14.71 0.57 0.78
N SER A 31 15.92 0.19 1.19
CA SER A 31 16.93 -0.39 0.32
C SER A 31 16.34 -1.61 -0.39
N ALA A 32 16.60 -1.73 -1.69
CA ALA A 32 16.07 -2.78 -2.57
C ALA A 32 16.15 -4.16 -1.89
N TYR A 33 15.00 -4.70 -1.53
CA TYR A 33 14.91 -6.05 -1.01
C TYR A 33 15.18 -7.00 -2.17
N GLU A 34 16.42 -7.49 -2.29
CA GLU A 34 16.72 -8.68 -3.08
C GLU A 34 15.97 -9.85 -2.46
N VAL A 35 14.81 -10.15 -3.03
CA VAL A 35 14.04 -11.35 -2.70
C VAL A 35 14.79 -12.54 -3.29
N ARG A 36 15.48 -13.30 -2.42
CA ARG A 36 16.11 -14.56 -2.83
C ARG A 36 15.03 -15.64 -2.92
N PRO A 37 14.85 -16.31 -4.07
CA PRO A 37 13.90 -17.40 -4.16
C PRO A 37 14.38 -18.56 -3.28
N VAL A 38 13.54 -19.02 -2.35
CA VAL A 38 13.80 -20.25 -1.59
C VAL A 38 13.64 -21.43 -2.56
N THR A 39 14.76 -21.98 -3.00
CA THR A 39 14.83 -23.21 -3.79
C THR A 39 14.69 -24.42 -2.88
N ASN A 40 13.46 -24.84 -2.61
CA ASN A 40 13.05 -26.25 -2.58
C ASN A 40 11.59 -26.35 -2.09
N ILE A 41 10.66 -26.54 -3.02
CA ILE A 41 9.35 -27.10 -2.74
C ILE A 41 9.16 -28.16 -3.83
N GLN A 42 8.92 -29.41 -3.42
CA GLN A 42 8.87 -30.57 -4.31
C GLN A 42 7.83 -30.36 -5.43
N GLN A 43 8.23 -30.74 -6.65
CA GLN A 43 7.71 -30.31 -7.96
C GLN A 43 6.27 -30.77 -8.33
N ALA A 44 5.37 -30.99 -7.37
CA ALA A 44 4.00 -31.43 -7.66
C ALA A 44 2.89 -30.40 -7.32
N GLU A 45 3.20 -29.30 -6.60
CA GLU A 45 2.18 -28.40 -6.02
C GLU A 45 2.44 -26.89 -6.25
N SER A 46 3.38 -26.51 -7.10
CA SER A 46 3.77 -25.10 -7.30
C SER A 46 3.17 -24.49 -8.57
N SER A 47 1.89 -24.13 -8.54
CA SER A 47 1.24 -23.31 -9.57
C SER A 47 1.15 -21.84 -9.16
N ALA A 48 0.99 -20.93 -10.14
CA ALA A 48 0.74 -19.51 -9.85
C ALA A 48 -0.52 -19.32 -8.97
N GLU A 49 -1.57 -20.10 -9.25
CA GLU A 49 -2.81 -20.14 -8.49
C GLU A 49 -2.59 -20.55 -7.03
N ASN A 50 -1.80 -21.61 -6.77
CA ASN A 50 -1.51 -22.04 -5.41
C ASN A 50 -0.77 -20.95 -4.61
N PHE A 51 0.23 -20.30 -5.22
CA PHE A 51 0.91 -19.18 -4.58
C PHE A 51 0.01 -17.95 -4.39
N TYR A 52 -0.94 -17.70 -5.30
CA TYR A 52 -1.96 -16.68 -5.11
C TYR A 52 -2.84 -16.99 -3.88
N HIS A 53 -3.31 -18.23 -3.72
CA HIS A 53 -4.11 -18.62 -2.55
C HIS A 53 -3.32 -18.58 -1.24
N ILE A 54 -2.02 -18.91 -1.26
CA ILE A 54 -1.12 -18.70 -0.12
C ILE A 54 -1.04 -17.20 0.22
N GLY A 55 -0.95 -16.34 -0.79
CA GLY A 55 -0.98 -14.88 -0.62
C GLY A 55 -2.28 -14.41 0.04
N GLU A 56 -3.43 -14.89 -0.43
CA GLU A 56 -4.73 -14.59 0.19
C GLU A 56 -4.81 -15.06 1.64
N TYR A 57 -4.30 -16.25 1.94
CA TYR A 57 -4.25 -16.78 3.30
C TYR A 57 -3.47 -15.85 4.23
N TYR A 58 -2.26 -15.45 3.82
CA TYR A 58 -1.43 -14.55 4.61
C TYR A 58 -2.03 -13.15 4.72
N GLN A 59 -2.68 -12.65 3.66
CA GLN A 59 -3.40 -11.38 3.70
C GLN A 59 -4.53 -11.41 4.73
N ARG A 60 -5.34 -12.49 4.79
CA ARG A 60 -6.40 -12.65 5.81
C ARG A 60 -5.84 -12.72 7.22
N LYS A 61 -4.62 -13.27 7.40
CA LYS A 61 -3.88 -13.27 8.67
C LYS A 61 -3.16 -11.96 8.97
N LYS A 62 -3.23 -10.96 8.08
CA LYS A 62 -2.51 -9.68 8.18
C LYS A 62 -0.98 -9.84 8.21
N GLN A 63 -0.48 -10.95 7.68
CA GLN A 63 0.95 -11.21 7.53
C GLN A 63 1.42 -10.67 6.18
N TRP A 64 1.57 -9.35 6.11
CA TRP A 64 1.74 -8.62 4.84
C TRP A 64 2.98 -9.03 4.06
N LEU A 65 4.11 -9.23 4.72
CA LEU A 65 5.36 -9.63 4.05
C LEU A 65 5.24 -11.03 3.41
N ASN A 66 4.62 -11.97 4.12
CA ASN A 66 4.39 -13.32 3.59
C ASN A 66 3.39 -13.28 2.42
N ALA A 67 2.39 -12.40 2.47
CA ALA A 67 1.45 -12.20 1.36
C ALA A 67 2.16 -11.64 0.11
N LEU A 68 3.04 -10.63 0.29
CA LEU A 68 3.86 -10.09 -0.80
C LEU A 68 4.73 -11.17 -1.44
N GLU A 69 5.45 -11.96 -0.64
CA GLU A 69 6.32 -13.03 -1.14
C GLU A 69 5.52 -14.06 -1.94
N ALA A 70 4.34 -14.47 -1.44
CA ALA A 70 3.49 -15.43 -2.12
C ALA A 70 2.94 -14.89 -3.45
N TYR A 71 2.42 -13.66 -3.47
CA TYR A 71 1.97 -13.06 -4.72
C TYR A 71 3.10 -12.83 -5.73
N GLN A 72 4.31 -12.47 -5.27
CA GLN A 72 5.49 -12.38 -6.13
C GLN A 72 5.86 -13.76 -6.73
N LYS A 73 5.82 -14.83 -5.94
CA LYS A 73 6.02 -16.20 -6.46
C LYS A 73 4.96 -16.59 -7.49
N ALA A 74 3.70 -16.20 -7.29
CA ALA A 74 2.67 -16.40 -8.31
C ALA A 74 3.05 -15.73 -9.64
N LEU A 75 3.53 -14.48 -9.58
CA LEU A 75 3.95 -13.73 -10.76
C LEU A 75 5.28 -14.22 -11.38
N LEU A 76 6.16 -14.84 -10.60
CA LEU A 76 7.35 -15.51 -11.14
C LEU A 76 6.99 -16.73 -12.00
N LEU A 77 5.91 -17.43 -11.65
CA LEU A 77 5.41 -18.58 -12.43
C LEU A 77 4.53 -18.15 -13.59
N GLN A 78 3.70 -17.12 -13.40
CA GLN A 78 2.84 -16.55 -14.42
C GLN A 78 2.78 -15.03 -14.29
N ALA A 79 3.59 -14.34 -15.09
CA ALA A 79 3.74 -12.89 -15.04
C ALA A 79 2.42 -12.12 -15.26
N GLU A 80 1.49 -12.71 -15.99
CA GLU A 80 0.20 -12.12 -16.36
C GLU A 80 -0.96 -12.56 -15.45
N TYR A 81 -0.67 -13.01 -14.22
CA TYR A 81 -1.70 -13.44 -13.28
C TYR A 81 -2.41 -12.23 -12.64
N VAL A 82 -3.56 -11.85 -13.22
CA VAL A 82 -4.37 -10.65 -12.86
C VAL A 82 -4.60 -10.52 -11.36
N GLU A 83 -5.02 -11.60 -10.71
CA GLU A 83 -5.41 -11.62 -9.31
C GLU A 83 -4.19 -11.43 -8.38
N ALA A 84 -3.00 -11.86 -8.78
CA ALA A 84 -1.77 -11.68 -8.01
C ALA A 84 -1.27 -10.23 -8.10
N HIS A 85 -1.37 -9.59 -9.27
CA HIS A 85 -1.15 -8.15 -9.37
C HIS A 85 -2.15 -7.37 -8.51
N ASN A 86 -3.44 -7.72 -8.54
CA ASN A 86 -4.43 -7.09 -7.66
C ASN A 86 -4.12 -7.33 -6.16
N GLY A 87 -3.70 -8.54 -5.79
CA GLY A 87 -3.29 -8.89 -4.43
C GLY A 87 -2.11 -8.05 -3.94
N LEU A 88 -1.05 -7.93 -4.75
CA LEU A 88 0.07 -7.02 -4.46
C LEU A 88 -0.40 -5.58 -4.29
N GLY A 89 -1.27 -5.09 -5.18
CA GLY A 89 -1.83 -3.76 -5.09
C GLY A 89 -2.53 -3.50 -3.75
N ILE A 90 -3.36 -4.45 -3.30
CA ILE A 90 -4.08 -4.34 -2.02
C ILE A 90 -3.10 -4.32 -0.83
N VAL A 91 -2.09 -5.19 -0.84
CA VAL A 91 -1.12 -5.27 0.25
C VAL A 91 -0.25 -4.01 0.31
N TYR A 92 0.25 -3.52 -0.83
CA TYR A 92 1.01 -2.27 -0.89
C TYR A 92 0.19 -1.06 -0.41
N ALA A 93 -1.08 -0.94 -0.83
CA ALA A 93 -1.96 0.12 -0.36
C ALA A 93 -2.17 0.05 1.16
N THR A 94 -2.31 -1.16 1.71
CA THR A 94 -2.43 -1.39 3.16
C THR A 94 -1.17 -0.97 3.93
N LEU A 95 0.00 -1.10 3.30
CA LEU A 95 1.29 -0.69 3.85
C LEU A 95 1.61 0.80 3.62
N GLY A 96 0.72 1.56 2.99
CA GLY A 96 0.94 2.98 2.68
C GLY A 96 1.83 3.23 1.45
N GLN A 97 2.18 2.19 0.69
CA GLN A 97 3.02 2.28 -0.51
C GLN A 97 2.13 2.47 -1.75
N TYR A 98 1.52 3.65 -1.86
CA TYR A 98 0.43 3.88 -2.82
C TYR A 98 0.89 3.85 -4.27
N GLU A 99 2.10 4.32 -4.58
CA GLU A 99 2.67 4.31 -5.93
C GLU A 99 2.82 2.87 -6.44
N LEU A 100 3.40 1.98 -5.63
CA LEU A 100 3.53 0.56 -5.96
C LEU A 100 2.16 -0.12 -6.09
N ALA A 101 1.20 0.28 -5.25
CA ALA A 101 -0.16 -0.23 -5.35
C ALA A 101 -0.82 0.13 -6.69
N ILE A 102 -0.72 1.40 -7.08
CA ILE A 102 -1.25 1.95 -8.33
C ILE A 102 -0.62 1.23 -9.53
N ASP A 103 0.70 1.02 -9.53
CA ASP A 103 1.39 0.33 -10.61
C ASP A 103 0.89 -1.11 -10.79
N HIS A 104 0.71 -1.84 -9.69
CA HIS A 104 0.17 -3.20 -9.75
C HIS A 104 -1.30 -3.26 -10.16
N PHE A 105 -2.13 -2.31 -9.71
CA PHE A 105 -3.50 -2.22 -10.19
C PHE A 105 -3.57 -1.90 -11.68
N LYS A 106 -2.74 -0.98 -12.19
CA LYS A 106 -2.64 -0.68 -13.62
C LYS A 106 -2.23 -1.91 -14.44
N LYS A 107 -1.24 -2.67 -13.98
CA LYS A 107 -0.86 -3.95 -14.62
C LYS A 107 -2.03 -4.93 -14.68
N ALA A 108 -2.76 -5.11 -13.57
CA ALA A 108 -3.94 -5.97 -13.55
C ALA A 108 -5.04 -5.49 -14.52
N ILE A 109 -5.26 -4.17 -14.64
CA ILE A 109 -6.25 -3.58 -15.55
C ILE A 109 -5.87 -3.75 -17.02
N VAL A 110 -4.58 -3.64 -17.37
CA VAL A 110 -4.12 -3.88 -18.75
C VAL A 110 -4.43 -5.32 -19.18
N LEU A 111 -4.32 -6.26 -18.26
CA LEU A 111 -4.59 -7.69 -18.50
C LEU A 111 -6.09 -8.02 -18.54
N ASP A 112 -6.91 -7.32 -17.75
CA ASP A 112 -8.37 -7.45 -17.81
C ASP A 112 -9.05 -6.11 -17.52
N THR A 113 -9.46 -5.43 -18.59
CA THR A 113 -10.06 -4.09 -18.53
C THR A 113 -11.50 -4.09 -18.03
N SER A 114 -12.17 -5.26 -18.04
CA SER A 114 -13.61 -5.39 -17.76
C SER A 114 -13.91 -5.50 -16.27
N LYS A 115 -12.97 -6.02 -15.47
CA LYS A 115 -13.14 -6.26 -14.04
C LYS A 115 -13.32 -4.97 -13.24
N SER A 116 -14.56 -4.65 -12.88
CA SER A 116 -14.93 -3.43 -12.14
C SER A 116 -14.17 -3.27 -10.82
N TYR A 117 -13.88 -4.38 -10.11
CA TYR A 117 -13.17 -4.32 -8.83
C TYR A 117 -11.73 -3.80 -8.96
N LEU A 118 -11.06 -4.00 -10.10
CA LEU A 118 -9.70 -3.50 -10.33
C LEU A 118 -9.68 -1.97 -10.41
N HIS A 119 -10.59 -1.39 -11.20
CA HIS A 119 -10.79 0.06 -11.30
C HIS A 119 -11.21 0.69 -9.97
N ASN A 120 -12.07 0.00 -9.19
CA ASN A 120 -12.42 0.44 -7.85
C ASN A 120 -11.20 0.46 -6.90
N ASN A 121 -10.35 -0.57 -6.96
CA ASN A 121 -9.16 -0.65 -6.12
C ASN A 121 -8.11 0.40 -6.51
N LEU A 122 -7.92 0.64 -7.81
CA LEU A 122 -7.09 1.73 -8.33
C LEU A 122 -7.60 3.09 -7.82
N GLY A 123 -8.90 3.35 -7.94
CA GLY A 123 -9.47 4.61 -7.48
C GLY A 123 -9.39 4.79 -5.97
N TYR A 124 -9.52 3.71 -5.20
CA TYR A 124 -9.28 3.77 -3.76
C TYR A 124 -7.81 4.04 -3.41
N ALA A 125 -6.85 3.50 -4.18
CA ALA A 125 -5.43 3.80 -3.99
C ALA A 125 -5.12 5.28 -4.27
N TYR A 126 -5.64 5.84 -5.37
CA TYR A 126 -5.56 7.28 -5.65
C TYR A 126 -6.20 8.14 -4.55
N PHE A 127 -7.34 7.70 -4.00
CA PHE A 127 -7.97 8.38 -2.88
C PHE A 127 -7.07 8.41 -1.64
N LEU A 128 -6.38 7.31 -1.32
CA LEU A 128 -5.43 7.23 -0.21
C LEU A 128 -4.18 8.09 -0.45
N GLN A 129 -3.73 8.20 -1.70
CA GLN A 129 -2.63 9.07 -2.12
C GLN A 129 -3.01 10.57 -2.11
N GLY A 130 -4.31 10.89 -2.09
CA GLY A 130 -4.82 12.27 -2.10
C GLY A 130 -5.06 12.85 -3.50
N THR A 131 -4.87 12.06 -4.55
CA THR A 131 -5.13 12.43 -5.95
C THR A 131 -6.60 12.16 -6.27
N TYR A 132 -7.48 13.03 -5.76
CA TYR A 132 -8.91 12.75 -5.72
C TYR A 132 -9.61 12.80 -7.09
N HIS A 133 -9.03 13.48 -8.08
CA HIS A 133 -9.59 13.52 -9.43
C HIS A 133 -9.43 12.18 -10.14
N GLU A 134 -8.22 11.60 -10.07
CA GLU A 134 -7.87 10.29 -10.60
C GLU A 134 -8.65 9.17 -9.89
N ALA A 135 -8.89 9.36 -8.59
CA ALA A 135 -9.75 8.49 -7.79
C ALA A 135 -11.19 8.45 -8.35
N GLU A 136 -11.78 9.63 -8.59
CA GLU A 136 -13.11 9.75 -9.18
C GLU A 136 -13.19 9.06 -10.54
N LEU A 137 -12.28 9.38 -11.47
CA LEU A 137 -12.28 8.82 -12.82
C LEU A 137 -12.22 7.28 -12.79
N SER A 138 -11.30 6.73 -11.99
CA SER A 138 -11.14 5.27 -11.88
C SER A 138 -12.39 4.61 -11.28
N ILE A 139 -13.02 5.22 -10.27
CA ILE A 139 -14.25 4.68 -9.67
C ILE A 139 -15.45 4.80 -10.61
N GLN A 140 -15.52 5.86 -11.42
CA GLN A 140 -16.54 5.99 -12.46
C GLN A 140 -16.39 4.90 -13.51
N THR A 141 -15.17 4.60 -13.97
CA THR A 141 -14.91 3.46 -14.86
C THR A 141 -15.36 2.13 -14.23
N ALA A 142 -15.12 1.92 -12.93
CA ALA A 142 -15.62 0.75 -12.23
C ALA A 142 -17.15 0.63 -12.29
N LEU A 143 -17.87 1.75 -12.10
CA LEU A 143 -19.33 1.81 -12.16
C LEU A 143 -19.88 1.73 -13.59
N SER A 144 -19.12 2.15 -14.60
CA SER A 144 -19.46 1.94 -16.01
C SER A 144 -19.40 0.45 -16.36
N ASN A 145 -18.38 -0.27 -15.87
CA ASN A 145 -18.24 -1.70 -16.10
C ASN A 145 -19.25 -2.53 -15.28
N ASP A 146 -19.58 -2.09 -14.06
CA ASP A 146 -20.57 -2.72 -13.20
C ASP A 146 -21.33 -1.67 -12.36
N PRO A 147 -22.52 -1.26 -12.83
CA PRO A 147 -23.34 -0.28 -12.10
C PRO A 147 -23.80 -0.74 -10.71
N LEU A 148 -23.76 -2.05 -10.43
CA LEU A 148 -24.16 -2.65 -9.14
C LEU A 148 -23.00 -2.77 -8.15
N ASN A 149 -21.78 -2.33 -8.52
CA ASN A 149 -20.62 -2.37 -7.63
C ASN A 149 -20.80 -1.45 -6.41
N VAL A 150 -21.28 -2.03 -5.31
CA VAL A 150 -21.58 -1.33 -4.05
C VAL A 150 -20.32 -0.70 -3.45
N LYS A 151 -19.16 -1.35 -3.58
CA LYS A 151 -17.88 -0.82 -3.08
C LYS A 151 -17.47 0.45 -3.83
N ALA A 152 -17.57 0.43 -5.16
CA ALA A 152 -17.29 1.59 -6.00
C ALA A 152 -18.21 2.77 -5.64
N ARG A 153 -19.51 2.54 -5.47
CA ARG A 153 -20.45 3.60 -5.07
C ARG A 153 -20.12 4.22 -3.70
N LYS A 154 -19.74 3.38 -2.73
CA LYS A 154 -19.28 3.83 -1.41
C LYS A 154 -18.00 4.65 -1.53
N ASN A 155 -17.03 4.18 -2.30
CA ASN A 155 -15.75 4.89 -2.50
C ASN A 155 -15.94 6.23 -3.22
N LEU A 156 -16.83 6.31 -4.22
CA LEU A 156 -17.16 7.58 -4.88
C LEU A 156 -17.74 8.60 -3.88
N THR A 157 -18.59 8.14 -2.97
CA THR A 157 -19.13 8.98 -1.89
C THR A 157 -18.02 9.53 -0.98
N LEU A 158 -17.00 8.73 -0.69
CA LEU A 158 -15.83 9.16 0.09
C LEU A 158 -15.02 10.23 -0.65
N VAL A 159 -14.80 10.05 -1.95
CA VAL A 159 -14.11 11.02 -2.82
C VAL A 159 -14.84 12.36 -2.78
N TYR A 160 -16.14 12.39 -3.04
CA TYR A 160 -16.92 13.64 -3.02
C TYR A 160 -16.95 14.31 -1.66
N LYS A 161 -17.05 13.53 -0.57
CA LYS A 161 -16.96 14.09 0.78
C LYS A 161 -15.62 14.79 1.02
N LYS A 162 -14.51 14.22 0.55
CA LYS A 162 -13.18 14.85 0.68
C LYS A 162 -13.04 16.09 -0.20
N TRP A 163 -13.52 16.05 -1.44
CA TRP A 163 -13.54 17.20 -2.34
C TRP A 163 -14.26 18.40 -1.74
N VAL A 164 -15.48 18.20 -1.23
CA VAL A 164 -16.28 19.28 -0.61
C VAL A 164 -15.55 19.88 0.60
N LEU A 165 -14.95 19.04 1.44
CA LEU A 165 -14.15 19.51 2.58
C LEU A 165 -12.95 20.34 2.14
N MET A 166 -12.23 19.89 1.10
CA MET A 166 -11.07 20.60 0.55
C MET A 166 -11.46 21.98 0.00
N ILE A 167 -12.52 22.05 -0.81
CA ILE A 167 -13.04 23.32 -1.35
C ILE A 167 -13.43 24.27 -0.20
N SER A 168 -14.15 23.77 0.81
CA SER A 168 -14.55 24.58 1.97
C SER A 168 -13.35 25.18 2.71
N GLN A 169 -12.27 24.41 2.87
CA GLN A 169 -11.04 24.89 3.50
C GLN A 169 -10.36 25.98 2.66
N ILE A 170 -10.26 25.79 1.34
CA ILE A 170 -9.69 26.79 0.43
C ILE A 170 -10.48 28.10 0.47
N THR A 171 -11.81 28.03 0.44
CA THR A 171 -12.66 29.23 0.51
C THR A 171 -12.49 29.98 1.83
N ARG A 172 -12.33 29.27 2.96
CA ARG A 172 -12.07 29.91 4.27
C ARG A 172 -10.70 30.57 4.34
N LEU A 173 -9.68 29.98 3.73
CA LEU A 173 -8.31 30.54 3.70
C LEU A 173 -8.19 31.71 2.71
N GLY A 174 -9.01 31.73 1.65
CA GLY A 174 -9.01 32.78 0.62
C GLY A 174 -9.83 34.03 0.95
N TYR A 175 -10.66 34.02 1.99
CA TYR A 175 -11.36 35.21 2.48
C TYR A 175 -10.66 35.75 3.74
N PRO A 176 -9.93 36.89 3.69
CA PRO A 176 -9.56 37.56 4.92
C PRO A 176 -10.86 37.94 5.63
N ALA A 177 -11.03 37.44 6.86
CA ALA A 177 -12.15 37.81 7.71
C ALA A 177 -12.23 39.34 7.74
N LYS A 178 -13.25 39.92 7.08
CA LYS A 178 -13.51 41.36 7.17
C LYS A 178 -13.60 41.67 8.65
N VAL A 179 -12.62 42.45 9.13
CA VAL A 179 -12.55 42.99 10.48
C VAL A 179 -13.92 43.61 10.76
N ARG A 180 -14.70 42.98 11.65
CA ARG A 180 -15.91 43.61 12.19
C ARG A 180 -15.41 44.82 12.99
N ARG A 181 -15.74 46.02 12.51
CA ARG A 181 -15.60 47.27 13.27
C ARG A 181 -16.54 47.25 14.46
#